data_AF-A0A9D2GIM9-F1
#
_entry.id   AF-A0A9D2GIM9-F1
#
_cell.length_a   1.000
_cell.length_b   1.000
_cell.length_c   1.000
_cell.angle_alpha   90.00
_cell.angle_beta   90.00
_cell.angle_gamma   90.00
#
_symmetry.space_group_name_H-M   'P 1'
#
loop_
_entity.id
_entity.type
_entity.pdbx_description
1 polymer ?
#
loop_
_entity_poly.entity_id
_entity_poly.type
_entity_poly.pdbx_seq_one_letter_code
_entity_poly.pdbx_strand_id
1 'polypeptide(L)'
;MYILRQPEQFRDTLKLVDKDGREQMVEISLKITPDMIKSYRQLQVKLHDLQNDSRAAEDKAEDMGRAVYALLSLLFGEENTDTILRFYDGDYTSLALDIFPYISDTIAPALQADVKRRKAQYKRRAR
;
A
#
# COMPACT_ATOMS: atom_id res chain seq x y z
N MET A 1 21.92 21.59 22.78
CA MET A 1 21.88 21.35 21.32
C MET A 1 20.69 20.44 21.03
N TYR A 2 19.70 20.90 20.26
CA TYR A 2 18.46 20.15 19.99
C TYR A 2 18.65 19.32 18.71
N ILE A 3 18.52 18.00 18.80
CA ILE A 3 18.68 17.09 17.65
C ILE A 3 17.29 16.68 17.16
N LEU A 4 16.92 17.15 15.98
CA LEU A 4 15.74 16.67 15.25
C LEU A 4 16.12 15.39 14.52
N ARG A 5 15.44 14.28 14.83
CA ARG A 5 15.57 13.01 14.09
C ARG A 5 14.33 12.86 13.22
N GLN A 6 14.51 12.74 11.91
CA GLN A 6 13.42 12.36 11.02
C GLN A 6 12.90 10.97 11.41
N PRO A 7 11.57 10.74 11.38
CA PRO A 7 11.03 9.41 11.55
C PRO A 7 11.56 8.49 10.46
N GLU A 8 11.94 7.26 10.82
CA GLU A 8 12.26 6.20 9.86
C GLU A 8 11.08 6.06 8.89
N GLN A 9 11.36 6.22 7.60
CA GLN A 9 10.41 5.93 6.54
C GLN A 9 10.63 4.49 6.13
N PHE A 10 9.54 3.75 5.93
CA PHE A 10 9.67 2.42 5.36
C PHE A 10 10.11 2.58 3.92
N ARG A 11 11.23 1.97 3.57
CA ARG A 11 11.75 1.94 2.20
C ARG A 11 11.89 0.49 1.80
N ASP A 12 11.37 0.16 0.64
CA ASP A 12 11.52 -1.15 0.05
C ASP A 12 11.66 -1.03 -1.47
N THR A 13 12.16 -2.06 -2.13
CA THR A 13 12.32 -2.06 -3.58
C THR A 13 11.61 -3.28 -4.14
N LEU A 14 10.55 -3.04 -4.91
CA LEU A 14 9.80 -4.10 -5.57
C LEU A 14 10.40 -4.36 -6.94
N LYS A 15 10.80 -5.60 -7.20
CA LYS A 15 11.31 -6.02 -8.51
C LYS A 15 10.18 -6.70 -9.28
N LEU A 16 9.65 -6.01 -10.28
CA LEU A 16 8.71 -6.56 -11.26
C LEU A 16 9.52 -7.29 -12.32
N VAL A 17 9.17 -8.54 -12.63
CA VAL A 17 9.83 -9.33 -13.67
C VAL A 17 8.77 -9.83 -14.63
N ASP A 18 8.82 -9.36 -15.88
CA ASP A 18 7.86 -9.74 -16.91
C ASP A 18 8.14 -11.15 -17.45
N LYS A 19 7.17 -11.75 -18.14
CA LYS A 19 7.32 -13.02 -18.87
C LYS A 19 8.43 -12.98 -19.91
N ASP A 20 8.69 -11.80 -20.49
CA ASP A 20 9.81 -11.56 -21.42
C ASP A 20 11.17 -11.33 -20.72
N GLY A 21 11.22 -11.44 -19.38
CA GLY A 21 12.45 -11.23 -18.60
C GLY A 21 12.83 -9.76 -18.41
N ARG A 22 11.93 -8.83 -18.69
CA ARG A 22 12.13 -7.41 -18.38
C ARG A 22 12.00 -7.19 -16.88
N GLU A 23 13.08 -6.67 -16.29
CA GLU A 23 13.12 -6.34 -14.88
C GLU A 23 12.86 -4.85 -14.68
N GLN A 24 11.86 -4.52 -13.87
CA GLN A 24 11.56 -3.14 -13.49
C GLN A 24 11.59 -3.01 -11.97
N MET A 25 12.46 -2.12 -11.48
CA MET A 25 12.59 -1.84 -10.06
C MET A 25 11.71 -0.65 -9.70
N VAL A 26 10.87 -0.83 -8.68
CA VAL A 26 9.98 0.18 -8.14
C VAL A 26 10.42 0.46 -6.71
N GLU A 27 10.98 1.65 -6.47
CA GLU A 27 11.35 2.08 -5.13
C GLU A 27 10.13 2.57 -4.38
N ILE A 28 9.75 1.83 -3.34
CA ILE A 28 8.63 2.14 -2.47
C ILE A 28 9.16 2.94 -1.29
N SER A 29 8.73 4.18 -1.16
CA SER A 29 8.98 5.00 0.01
C SER A 29 7.68 5.33 0.73
N LEU A 30 7.43 4.61 1.82
CA LEU A 30 6.21 4.73 2.60
C LEU A 30 6.43 5.57 3.86
N LYS A 31 5.75 6.72 3.90
CA LYS A 31 5.64 7.55 5.10
C LYS A 31 4.44 7.11 5.92
N ILE A 32 4.69 6.30 6.94
CA ILE A 32 3.65 5.87 7.86
C ILE A 32 3.16 7.10 8.63
N THR A 33 1.90 7.49 8.49
CA THR A 33 1.27 8.56 9.28
C THR A 33 -0.04 8.05 9.87
N PRO A 34 -0.55 8.65 10.96
CA PRO A 34 -1.84 8.27 11.54
C PRO A 34 -2.98 8.33 10.51
N ASP A 35 -2.99 9.38 9.66
CA ASP A 35 -3.92 9.52 8.55
C ASP A 35 -3.78 8.40 7.52
N MET A 36 -2.55 8.05 7.13
CA MET A 36 -2.32 6.96 6.18
C MET A 36 -2.85 5.62 6.72
N ILE A 37 -2.62 5.30 8.00
CA ILE A 37 -3.15 4.07 8.62
C ILE A 37 -4.69 4.06 8.62
N LYS A 38 -5.30 5.22 8.89
CA LYS A 38 -6.75 5.38 8.86
C LYS A 38 -7.29 5.16 7.44
N SER A 39 -6.68 5.79 6.44
CA SER A 39 -7.04 5.63 5.02
C SER A 39 -6.85 4.19 4.55
N TYR A 40 -5.76 3.52 4.94
CA TYR A 40 -5.51 2.12 4.60
C TYR A 40 -6.63 1.21 5.13
N ARG A 41 -7.04 1.37 6.39
CA ARG A 41 -8.16 0.61 6.96
C ARG A 41 -9.49 0.92 6.27
N GLN A 42 -9.75 2.19 5.96
CA GLN A 42 -10.96 2.57 5.24
C GLN A 42 -11.01 1.94 3.84
N LEU A 43 -9.89 1.89 3.14
CA LEU A 43 -9.78 1.25 1.83
C LEU A 43 -9.91 -0.27 1.92
N GLN A 44 -9.37 -0.91 2.95
CA GLN A 44 -9.59 -2.35 3.20
C GLN A 44 -11.07 -2.68 3.42
N VAL A 45 -11.75 -1.91 4.27
CA VAL A 45 -13.20 -2.08 4.49
C VAL A 45 -13.97 -1.84 3.21
N LYS A 46 -13.64 -0.77 2.47
CA LYS A 46 -14.28 -0.45 1.19
C LYS A 46 -14.10 -1.57 0.16
N LEU A 47 -12.90 -2.15 0.05
CA LEU A 47 -12.64 -3.29 -0.85
C LEU A 47 -13.44 -4.53 -0.45
N HIS A 48 -13.53 -4.82 0.85
CA HIS A 48 -14.33 -5.92 1.36
C HIS A 48 -15.83 -5.71 1.12
N ASP A 49 -16.33 -4.48 1.33
CA ASP A 49 -17.73 -4.14 1.06
C ASP A 49 -18.04 -4.25 -0.43
N LEU A 50 -17.14 -3.79 -1.32
CA LEU A 50 -17.27 -3.92 -2.77
C LEU A 50 -17.22 -5.38 -3.25
N GLN A 51 -16.44 -6.25 -2.59
CA GLN A 51 -16.44 -7.69 -2.87
C GLN A 51 -17.77 -8.37 -2.50
N ASN A 52 -18.37 -7.97 -1.38
CA ASN A 52 -19.64 -8.53 -0.89
C ASN A 52 -20.88 -7.82 -1.45
N ASP A 53 -20.68 -6.80 -2.27
CA ASP A 53 -21.77 -6.06 -2.89
C ASP A 53 -22.57 -6.97 -3.84
N SER A 54 -23.87 -6.72 -3.99
CA SER A 54 -24.78 -7.49 -4.85
C SER A 54 -25.04 -6.82 -6.21
N ARG A 55 -24.51 -5.61 -6.44
CA ARG A 55 -24.65 -4.83 -7.68
C ARG A 55 -24.17 -5.57 -8.95
N ALA A 56 -24.52 -5.06 -10.13
CA ALA A 56 -24.08 -5.61 -11.41
C ALA A 56 -22.54 -5.62 -11.51
N ALA A 57 -21.99 -6.61 -12.21
CA ALA A 57 -20.54 -6.81 -12.30
C ALA A 57 -19.80 -5.63 -12.95
N GLU A 58 -20.44 -4.92 -13.88
CA GLU A 58 -19.88 -3.76 -14.59
C GLU A 58 -19.65 -2.57 -13.65
N ASP A 59 -20.67 -2.17 -12.88
CA ASP A 59 -20.56 -1.08 -11.90
C ASP A 59 -19.55 -1.41 -10.78
N LYS A 60 -19.44 -2.70 -10.42
CA LYS A 60 -18.48 -3.17 -9.41
C LYS A 60 -17.04 -3.12 -9.90
N ALA A 61 -16.79 -3.45 -11.17
CA ALA A 61 -15.45 -3.51 -11.71
C ALA A 61 -14.77 -2.14 -11.67
N GLU A 62 -15.50 -1.08 -12.00
CA GLU A 62 -14.98 0.29 -12.00
C GLU A 62 -14.71 0.80 -10.58
N ASP A 63 -15.66 0.59 -9.65
CA ASP A 63 -15.50 0.94 -8.24
C ASP A 63 -14.35 0.16 -7.56
N MET A 64 -14.22 -1.12 -7.89
CA MET A 64 -13.17 -2.00 -7.37
C MET A 64 -11.81 -1.59 -7.92
N GLY A 65 -11.69 -1.32 -9.24
CA GLY A 65 -10.48 -0.80 -9.85
C GLY A 65 -10.03 0.52 -9.21
N ARG A 66 -10.97 1.45 -8.96
CA ARG A 66 -10.68 2.72 -8.28
C ARG A 66 -10.23 2.53 -6.83
N ALA A 67 -10.83 1.57 -6.11
CA ALA A 67 -10.44 1.26 -4.73
C ALA A 67 -9.05 0.62 -4.65
N VAL A 68 -8.73 -0.29 -5.58
CA VAL A 68 -7.40 -0.91 -5.72
C VAL A 68 -6.36 0.16 -6.07
N TYR A 69 -6.63 1.01 -7.06
CA TYR A 69 -5.77 2.13 -7.42
C TYR A 69 -5.50 3.03 -6.21
N ALA A 70 -6.54 3.43 -5.47
CA ALA A 70 -6.38 4.27 -4.29
C ALA A 70 -5.55 3.59 -3.18
N LEU A 71 -5.69 2.28 -3.01
CA LEU A 71 -4.88 1.51 -2.06
C LEU A 71 -3.41 1.49 -2.47
N LEU A 72 -3.13 1.18 -3.73
CA LEU A 72 -1.78 1.13 -4.27
C LEU A 72 -1.13 2.52 -4.22
N SER A 73 -1.85 3.57 -4.62
CA SER A 73 -1.33 4.95 -4.60
C SER A 73 -1.05 5.43 -3.18
N LEU A 74 -1.82 4.97 -2.19
CA LEU A 74 -1.53 5.25 -0.77
C LEU A 74 -0.26 4.53 -0.29
N LEU A 75 0.00 3.31 -0.77
CA LEU A 75 1.10 2.47 -0.32
C LEU A 75 2.42 2.74 -1.06
N PHE A 76 2.34 2.97 -2.37
CA PHE A 76 3.47 3.03 -3.27
C PHE A 76 3.66 4.42 -3.87
N GLY A 77 2.64 5.29 -3.81
CA GLY A 77 2.61 6.56 -4.54
C GLY A 77 1.94 6.40 -5.90
N GLU A 78 1.45 7.50 -6.46
CA GLU A 78 0.73 7.49 -7.75
C GLU A 78 1.63 7.05 -8.91
N GLU A 79 2.87 7.55 -8.98
CA GLU A 79 3.81 7.21 -10.07
C GLU A 79 4.15 5.73 -10.12
N ASN A 80 4.43 5.15 -8.94
CA ASN A 80 4.73 3.73 -8.81
C ASN A 80 3.50 2.88 -9.10
N THR A 81 2.32 3.34 -8.69
CA THR A 81 1.06 2.64 -8.94
C THR A 81 0.74 2.58 -10.43
N ASP A 82 0.88 3.69 -11.15
CA ASP A 82 0.70 3.73 -12.60
C ASP A 82 1.71 2.83 -13.32
N THR A 83 2.96 2.80 -12.84
CA THR A 83 4.01 1.91 -13.36
C THR A 83 3.64 0.44 -13.20
N ILE A 84 3.21 0.03 -12.00
CA ILE A 84 2.79 -1.36 -11.73
C ILE A 84 1.54 -1.68 -12.56
N LEU A 85 0.56 -0.78 -12.65
CA LEU A 85 -0.66 -1.03 -13.42
C LEU A 85 -0.40 -1.20 -14.92
N ARG A 86 0.48 -0.36 -15.49
CA ARG A 86 0.92 -0.50 -16.89
C ARG A 86 1.69 -1.79 -17.11
N PHE A 87 2.46 -2.24 -16.14
CA PHE A 87 3.19 -3.51 -16.21
C PHE A 87 2.24 -4.71 -16.31
N TYR A 88 1.10 -4.67 -15.62
CA TYR A 88 0.06 -5.72 -15.71
C TYR A 88 -0.95 -5.50 -16.86
N ASP A 89 -0.73 -4.51 -17.74
CA ASP A 89 -1.62 -4.16 -18.86
C ASP A 89 -3.11 -4.01 -18.47
N GLY A 90 -3.37 -3.50 -17.28
CA GLY A 90 -4.74 -3.35 -16.75
C GLY A 90 -5.37 -4.65 -16.22
N ASP A 91 -4.62 -5.76 -16.10
CA ASP A 91 -5.08 -6.95 -15.39
C ASP A 91 -4.98 -6.75 -13.86
N TYR A 92 -6.00 -6.06 -13.32
CA TYR A 92 -6.15 -5.84 -11.88
C TYR A 92 -6.23 -7.14 -11.07
N THR A 93 -6.66 -8.24 -11.67
CA THR A 93 -6.83 -9.52 -10.96
C THR A 93 -5.47 -10.14 -10.69
N SER A 94 -4.64 -10.27 -11.72
CA SER A 94 -3.27 -10.78 -11.59
C SER A 94 -2.42 -9.87 -10.70
N LEU A 95 -2.54 -8.55 -10.88
CA LEU A 95 -1.86 -7.58 -10.02
C LEU A 95 -2.26 -7.75 -8.56
N ALA A 96 -3.56 -7.84 -8.28
CA ALA A 96 -4.05 -8.02 -6.92
C ALA A 96 -3.51 -9.32 -6.32
N LEU A 97 -3.53 -10.43 -7.04
CA LEU A 97 -3.02 -11.72 -6.57
C LEU A 97 -1.52 -11.68 -6.21
N ASP A 98 -0.71 -11.00 -7.00
CA ASP A 98 0.75 -10.93 -6.77
C ASP A 98 1.11 -9.92 -5.68
N ILE A 99 0.38 -8.80 -5.57
CA ILE A 99 0.72 -7.73 -4.63
C ILE A 99 0.12 -7.95 -3.23
N PHE A 100 -0.97 -8.71 -3.12
CA PHE A 100 -1.64 -8.95 -1.84
C PHE A 100 -0.76 -9.66 -0.80
N PRO A 101 0.02 -10.71 -1.16
CA PRO A 101 1.00 -11.32 -0.25
C PRO A 101 2.01 -10.28 0.25
N TYR A 102 2.56 -9.46 -0.64
CA TYR A 102 3.51 -8.41 -0.25
C TYR A 102 2.87 -7.36 0.69
N ILE A 103 1.61 -6.98 0.44
CA ILE A 103 0.89 -6.05 1.33
C ILE A 103 0.66 -6.67 2.72
N SER A 104 0.26 -7.94 2.77
CA SER A 104 -0.09 -8.62 4.02
C SER A 104 1.13 -9.07 4.83
N ASP A 105 2.17 -9.57 4.17
CA ASP A 105 3.36 -10.14 4.82
C ASP A 105 4.47 -9.11 5.06
N THR A 106 4.55 -8.03 4.28
CA THR A 106 5.59 -7.00 4.41
C THR A 106 5.04 -5.67 4.89
N ILE A 107 4.08 -5.10 4.17
CA ILE A 107 3.58 -3.73 4.42
C ILE A 107 2.78 -3.66 5.74
N ALA A 108 1.85 -4.58 5.98
CA ALA A 108 1.02 -4.61 7.18
C ALA A 108 1.85 -4.76 8.48
N PRO A 109 2.82 -5.69 8.60
CA PRO A 109 3.66 -5.75 9.79
C PRO A 109 4.58 -4.54 9.93
N ALA A 110 5.09 -3.97 8.83
CA ALA A 110 5.89 -2.73 8.88
C ALA A 110 5.07 -1.56 9.44
N LEU A 111 3.83 -1.38 8.97
CA LEU A 111 2.87 -0.40 9.50
C LEU A 111 2.65 -0.59 11.00
N GLN A 112 2.44 -1.82 11.47
CA GLN A 112 2.23 -2.10 12.89
C GLN A 112 3.48 -1.87 13.75
N ALA A 113 4.66 -2.25 13.24
CA ALA A 113 5.94 -2.06 13.92
C ALA A 113 6.24 -0.57 14.14
N ASP A 114 5.99 0.27 13.13
CA ASP A 114 6.26 1.70 13.23
C ASP A 114 5.28 2.41 14.19
N VAL A 115 4.00 1.99 14.19
CA VAL A 115 3.02 2.46 15.19
C VAL A 115 3.46 2.11 16.61
N LYS A 116 3.95 0.89 16.85
CA LYS A 116 4.48 0.48 18.15
C LYS A 116 5.72 1.30 18.54
N ARG A 117 6.67 1.52 17.61
CA ARG A 117 7.87 2.35 17.85
C ARG A 117 7.49 3.78 18.23
N ARG A 118 6.56 4.41 17.52
CA ARG A 118 6.10 5.77 17.82
C ARG A 118 5.42 5.85 19.18
N LYS A 119 4.50 4.94 19.50
CA LYS A 119 3.87 4.88 20.84
C LYS A 119 4.90 4.72 21.96
N ALA A 120 5.94 3.91 21.77
CA ALA A 120 7.02 3.74 22.74
C ALA A 120 7.88 5.00 22.93
N GLN A 121 8.19 5.72 21.85
CA GLN A 121 8.93 6.99 21.91
C GLN A 121 8.15 8.10 22.62
N TYR A 122 6.84 8.21 22.37
CA TYR A 122 5.98 9.17 23.09
C TYR A 122 5.90 8.84 24.60
N LYS A 123 5.77 7.57 24.98
CA LYS A 123 5.76 7.16 26.40
C LYS A 123 7.09 7.44 27.12
N ARG A 124 8.22 7.36 26.42
CA ARG A 124 9.55 7.67 26.99
C ARG A 124 9.83 9.16 27.15
N ARG A 125 9.21 10.02 26.34
CA ARG A 125 9.32 11.48 26.44
C ARG A 125 8.36 12.11 27.45
N ALA A 126 7.32 11.38 27.86
CA ALA A 126 6.34 11.82 28.86
C ALA A 126 6.69 11.39 30.30
N ARG A 127 7.90 10.87 30.54
CA ARG A 127 8.46 10.57 31.85
C ARG A 127 9.67 11.44 32.12
#